data_AF-A0A662PK32-F1
#
_entry.id   AF-A0A662PK32-F1
#
_cell.length_a   1.000
_cell.length_b   1.000
_cell.length_c   1.000
_cell.angle_alpha   90.00
_cell.angle_beta   90.00
_cell.angle_gamma   90.00
#
_symmetry.space_group_name_H-M   'P 1'
#
loop_
_entity.id
_entity.type
_entity.pdbx_description
1 polymer ?
#
loop_
_entity_poly.entity_id
_entity_poly.type
_entity_poly.pdbx_seq_one_letter_code
_entity_poly.pdbx_strand_id
1 'polypeptide(L)'
;MIVLGIHDGHDAGAALLINGEIVAAVNEERFSRKKCHRGIPLKSVEFLLNSQGVSPQEIDVVAVSGLFRREKRFRLLERFLDRLGFCRRTFIEHHTCHASSAYFTSGFKKDCLVLTIDAAGDGLSMTLNLANEEEGIKRMWCSSSYNSLGDFYASVTKILGFKPMLHEGKVMSLSSYGRPTYLEALRKLVWFDREEKSLRGIGV
;
A
#
# COMPACT_ATOMS: atom_id res chain seq x y z
N MET A 1 13.15 -17.68 -10.84
CA MET A 1 12.06 -17.58 -9.86
C MET A 1 11.01 -16.63 -10.39
N ILE A 2 9.74 -17.05 -10.40
CA ILE A 2 8.58 -16.27 -10.84
C ILE A 2 7.67 -16.03 -9.64
N VAL A 3 7.37 -14.76 -9.36
CA VAL A 3 6.54 -14.34 -8.21
C VAL A 3 5.36 -13.52 -8.71
N LEU A 4 4.15 -13.90 -8.27
CA LEU A 4 2.94 -13.10 -8.49
C LEU A 4 2.60 -12.33 -7.22
N GLY A 5 2.77 -11.01 -7.26
CA GLY A 5 2.30 -10.09 -6.22
C GLY A 5 0.81 -9.76 -6.38
N ILE A 6 0.05 -9.82 -5.30
CA ILE A 6 -1.41 -9.54 -5.29
C ILE A 6 -1.76 -8.60 -4.14
N HIS A 7 -2.59 -7.61 -4.44
CA HIS A 7 -3.31 -6.83 -3.44
C HIS A 7 -4.82 -6.95 -3.68
N ASP A 8 -5.57 -7.39 -2.67
CA ASP A 8 -7.02 -7.62 -2.73
C ASP A 8 -7.83 -6.56 -1.94
N GLY A 9 -7.17 -5.45 -1.62
CA GLY A 9 -7.70 -4.34 -0.84
C GLY A 9 -8.36 -3.25 -1.68
N HIS A 10 -8.42 -2.06 -1.09
CA HIS A 10 -8.71 -0.85 -1.87
C HIS A 10 -7.58 -0.64 -2.87
N ASP A 11 -7.92 -0.32 -4.12
CA ASP A 11 -6.97 -0.24 -5.22
C ASP A 11 -6.32 -1.59 -5.57
N ALA A 12 -7.15 -2.62 -5.65
CA ALA A 12 -6.72 -3.98 -5.96
C ALA A 12 -5.94 -4.07 -7.28
N GLY A 13 -4.93 -4.92 -7.31
CA GLY A 13 -4.06 -5.08 -8.47
C GLY A 13 -3.09 -6.24 -8.31
N ALA A 14 -2.30 -6.47 -9.35
CA ALA A 14 -1.29 -7.51 -9.38
C ALA A 14 0.01 -7.01 -10.03
N ALA A 15 1.12 -7.66 -9.68
CA ALA A 15 2.43 -7.46 -10.30
C ALA A 15 3.11 -8.81 -10.52
N LEU A 16 3.79 -8.98 -11.65
CA LEU A 16 4.55 -10.19 -11.95
C LEU A 16 6.04 -9.86 -11.93
N LEU A 17 6.80 -10.67 -11.19
CA LEU A 17 8.24 -10.59 -11.12
C LEU A 17 8.86 -11.86 -11.69
N ILE A 18 9.90 -11.71 -12.51
CA ILE A 18 10.68 -12.81 -13.07
C ILE A 18 12.15 -12.54 -12.77
N ASN A 19 12.78 -13.45 -12.02
CA ASN A 19 14.19 -13.38 -11.61
C ASN A 19 14.56 -12.06 -10.91
N GLY A 20 13.66 -11.55 -10.07
CA GLY A 20 13.86 -10.32 -9.30
C GLY A 20 13.39 -9.04 -10.01
N GLU A 21 13.11 -9.11 -11.31
CA GLU A 21 12.68 -7.95 -12.10
C GLU A 21 11.16 -7.88 -12.22
N ILE A 22 10.58 -6.69 -12.03
CA ILE A 22 9.16 -6.45 -12.27
C ILE A 22 8.93 -6.36 -13.78
N VAL A 23 8.31 -7.39 -14.36
CA VAL A 23 8.06 -7.45 -15.82
C VAL A 23 6.75 -6.78 -16.21
N ALA A 24 5.75 -6.80 -15.33
CA ALA A 24 4.47 -6.14 -15.55
C ALA A 24 3.71 -5.91 -14.24
N ALA A 25 2.92 -4.84 -14.16
CA ALA A 25 2.02 -4.55 -13.05
C ALA A 25 0.79 -3.79 -13.53
N VAL A 26 -0.39 -4.10 -12.99
CA VAL A 26 -1.65 -3.46 -13.36
C VAL A 26 -2.69 -3.51 -12.24
N ASN A 27 -3.46 -2.43 -12.12
CA ASN A 27 -4.56 -2.33 -11.17
C ASN A 27 -5.90 -2.71 -11.82
N GLU A 28 -6.77 -3.36 -11.05
CA GLU A 28 -8.05 -3.91 -11.48
C GLU A 28 -9.04 -2.83 -11.94
N GLU A 29 -8.87 -1.60 -11.46
CA GLU A 29 -9.67 -0.46 -11.91
C GLU A 29 -9.52 -0.17 -13.42
N ARG A 30 -8.39 -0.55 -14.04
CA ARG A 30 -8.18 -0.38 -15.50
C ARG A 30 -9.17 -1.22 -16.31
N PHE A 31 -9.49 -2.42 -15.83
CA PHE A 31 -10.43 -3.35 -16.49
C PHE A 31 -11.87 -3.20 -16.00
N SER A 32 -12.07 -3.01 -14.70
CA SER A 32 -13.40 -2.90 -14.11
C SER A 32 -14.04 -1.54 -14.33
N ARG A 33 -13.24 -0.53 -14.70
CA ARG A 33 -13.65 0.89 -14.87
C ARG A 33 -14.26 1.49 -13.61
N LYS A 34 -14.05 0.85 -12.45
CA LYS A 34 -14.46 1.31 -11.13
C LYS A 34 -13.21 1.86 -10.44
N LYS A 35 -13.15 3.19 -10.30
CA LYS A 35 -12.04 3.86 -9.62
C LYS A 35 -11.82 3.28 -8.22
N CYS A 36 -10.57 3.01 -7.90
CA CYS A 36 -10.07 2.36 -6.69
C CYS A 36 -10.80 1.04 -6.40
N HIS A 37 -10.89 0.19 -7.43
CA HIS A 37 -11.54 -1.11 -7.34
C HIS A 37 -11.13 -1.83 -6.05
N ARG A 38 -12.11 -2.33 -5.30
CA ARG A 38 -11.89 -3.10 -4.08
C ARG A 38 -12.34 -4.54 -4.26
N GLY A 39 -11.43 -5.49 -4.08
CA GLY A 39 -11.74 -6.92 -4.21
C GLY A 39 -10.61 -7.71 -4.85
N ILE A 40 -10.93 -8.89 -5.37
CA ILE A 40 -9.96 -9.77 -6.01
C ILE A 40 -9.59 -9.22 -7.40
N PRO A 41 -8.29 -9.08 -7.74
CA PRO A 41 -7.84 -8.54 -9.01
C PRO A 41 -7.76 -9.62 -10.11
N LEU A 42 -8.90 -10.27 -10.42
CA LEU A 42 -8.97 -11.38 -11.36
C LEU A 42 -8.45 -11.00 -12.75
N LYS A 43 -8.94 -9.90 -13.32
CA LYS A 43 -8.57 -9.50 -14.70
C LYS A 43 -7.13 -9.03 -14.76
N SER A 44 -6.63 -8.43 -13.69
CA SER A 44 -5.23 -8.05 -13.57
C SER A 44 -4.32 -9.28 -13.62
N VAL A 45 -4.61 -10.32 -12.83
CA VAL A 45 -3.82 -11.56 -12.85
C VAL A 45 -3.90 -12.23 -14.23
N GLU A 46 -5.09 -12.42 -14.80
CA GLU A 46 -5.25 -13.01 -16.13
C GLU A 46 -4.48 -12.23 -17.20
N PHE A 47 -4.54 -10.89 -17.17
CA PHE A 47 -3.82 -10.04 -18.10
C PHE A 47 -2.31 -10.22 -17.99
N LEU A 48 -1.75 -10.22 -16.78
CA LEU A 48 -0.31 -10.34 -16.57
C LEU A 48 0.20 -11.69 -17.10
N LEU A 49 -0.46 -12.79 -16.74
CA LEU A 49 -0.09 -14.14 -17.19
C LEU A 49 -0.14 -14.26 -18.70
N ASN A 50 -1.24 -13.83 -19.32
CA ASN A 50 -1.39 -13.87 -20.78
C ASN A 50 -0.37 -12.98 -21.49
N SER A 51 -0.11 -11.78 -20.97
CA SER A 51 0.83 -10.83 -21.60
C SER A 51 2.28 -11.30 -21.57
N GLN A 52 2.65 -12.11 -20.58
CA GLN A 52 4.01 -12.63 -20.42
C GLN A 52 4.14 -14.10 -20.86
N GLY A 53 3.04 -14.72 -21.33
CA GLY A 53 3.03 -16.13 -21.73
C GLY A 53 3.35 -17.10 -20.59
N VAL A 54 3.06 -16.71 -19.34
CA VAL A 54 3.35 -17.50 -18.14
C VAL A 54 2.11 -18.29 -17.73
N SER A 55 2.24 -19.61 -17.63
CA SER A 55 1.20 -20.46 -17.09
C SER A 55 1.14 -20.36 -15.56
N PRO A 56 -0.03 -20.54 -14.92
CA PRO A 56 -0.13 -20.53 -13.47
C PRO A 56 0.80 -21.53 -12.75
N GLN A 57 1.11 -22.66 -13.40
CA GLN A 57 1.98 -23.71 -12.84
C GLN A 57 3.46 -23.30 -12.76
N GLU A 58 3.87 -22.28 -13.52
CA GLU A 58 5.23 -21.75 -13.51
C GLU A 58 5.47 -20.74 -12.37
N ILE A 59 4.41 -20.31 -11.67
CA ILE A 59 4.53 -19.39 -10.54
C ILE A 59 5.05 -20.16 -9.32
N ASP A 60 6.24 -19.80 -8.85
CA ASP A 60 6.86 -20.41 -7.68
C ASP A 60 6.15 -20.04 -6.38
N VAL A 61 5.66 -18.80 -6.29
CA VAL A 61 4.95 -18.29 -5.11
C VAL A 61 4.06 -17.08 -5.45
N VAL A 62 2.89 -17.04 -4.81
CA VAL A 62 2.03 -15.86 -4.77
C VAL A 62 2.30 -15.08 -3.48
N ALA A 63 2.69 -13.81 -3.60
CA ALA A 63 2.90 -12.90 -2.48
C ALA A 63 1.68 -11.97 -2.34
N VAL A 64 0.94 -12.07 -1.24
CA VAL A 64 -0.27 -11.30 -1.01
C VAL A 64 -0.03 -10.23 0.03
N SER A 65 -0.37 -8.98 -0.30
CA SER A 65 -0.30 -7.84 0.63
C SER A 65 -1.34 -7.95 1.77
N GLY A 66 -0.91 -7.61 2.97
CA GLY A 66 -1.69 -7.61 4.20
C GLY A 66 -1.58 -8.92 5.00
N LEU A 67 -1.55 -8.80 6.32
CA LEU A 67 -1.68 -9.93 7.26
C LEU A 67 -3.13 -10.08 7.72
N PHE A 68 -3.78 -8.97 8.05
CA PHE A 68 -5.11 -8.97 8.61
C PHE A 68 -6.17 -8.76 7.53
N ARG A 69 -7.14 -9.68 7.51
CA ARG A 69 -8.22 -9.66 6.52
C ARG A 69 -9.51 -10.20 7.14
N ARG A 70 -10.62 -9.60 6.74
CA ARG A 70 -11.96 -10.12 7.10
C ARG A 70 -12.11 -11.53 6.51
N GLU A 71 -12.67 -12.42 7.30
CA GLU A 71 -12.83 -13.84 6.97
C GLU A 71 -13.49 -14.08 5.59
N LYS A 72 -14.54 -13.32 5.25
CA LYS A 72 -15.19 -13.39 3.93
C LYS A 72 -14.24 -13.09 2.77
N ARG A 73 -13.36 -12.09 2.92
CA ARG A 73 -12.38 -11.71 1.89
C ARG A 73 -11.30 -12.77 1.76
N PHE A 74 -10.82 -13.30 2.90
CA PHE A 74 -9.87 -14.40 2.90
C PHE A 74 -10.39 -15.61 2.12
N ARG A 75 -11.61 -16.08 2.43
CA ARG A 75 -12.22 -17.20 1.68
C ARG A 75 -12.35 -16.94 0.19
N LEU A 76 -12.66 -15.71 -0.20
CA LEU A 76 -12.79 -15.35 -1.61
C LEU A 76 -11.43 -15.38 -2.32
N LEU A 77 -10.39 -14.87 -1.65
CA LEU A 77 -9.01 -14.93 -2.14
C LEU A 77 -8.54 -16.39 -2.26
N GLU A 78 -8.75 -17.20 -1.22
CA GLU A 78 -8.34 -18.61 -1.23
C GLU A 78 -8.98 -19.37 -2.39
N ARG A 79 -10.30 -19.25 -2.57
CA ARG A 79 -11.01 -19.86 -3.71
C ARG A 79 -10.48 -19.39 -5.06
N PHE A 80 -10.12 -18.12 -5.16
CA PHE A 80 -9.55 -17.57 -6.39
C PHE A 80 -8.16 -18.16 -6.69
N LEU A 81 -7.29 -18.23 -5.69
CA LEU A 81 -5.94 -18.79 -5.83
C LEU A 81 -6.00 -20.30 -6.12
N ASP A 82 -6.87 -21.03 -5.43
CA ASP A 82 -7.06 -22.48 -5.62
C ASP A 82 -7.57 -22.77 -7.04
N ARG A 83 -8.51 -21.95 -7.56
CA ARG A 83 -9.03 -22.09 -8.92
C ARG A 83 -7.95 -21.91 -9.98
N LEU A 84 -6.94 -21.08 -9.72
CA LEU A 84 -5.81 -20.88 -10.61
C LEU A 84 -4.69 -21.92 -10.41
N GLY A 85 -4.83 -22.84 -9.44
CA GLY A 85 -3.84 -23.87 -9.15
C GLY A 85 -2.62 -23.35 -8.38
N PHE A 86 -2.71 -22.21 -7.69
CA PHE A 86 -1.61 -21.67 -6.92
C PHE A 86 -1.48 -22.36 -5.57
N CYS A 87 -0.50 -23.24 -5.44
CA CYS A 87 -0.28 -24.03 -4.23
C CYS A 87 0.50 -23.26 -3.14
N ARG A 88 1.47 -22.43 -3.53
CA ARG A 88 2.34 -21.70 -2.58
C ARG A 88 1.95 -20.24 -2.52
N ARG A 89 1.51 -19.80 -1.35
CA ARG A 89 1.13 -18.41 -1.06
C ARG A 89 1.76 -17.94 0.25
N THR A 90 2.20 -16.69 0.26
CA THR A 90 2.71 -16.01 1.45
C THR A 90 1.99 -14.69 1.65
N PHE A 91 1.82 -14.30 2.90
CA PHE A 91 1.18 -13.05 3.28
C PHE A 91 2.24 -12.12 3.86
N ILE A 92 2.32 -10.92 3.31
CA ILE A 92 3.35 -9.94 3.67
C ILE A 92 2.67 -8.73 4.28
N GLU A 93 3.24 -8.19 5.35
CA GLU A 93 2.72 -7.01 6.02
C GLU A 93 2.65 -5.80 5.07
N HIS A 94 1.53 -5.09 5.09
CA HIS A 94 1.15 -4.06 4.13
C HIS A 94 2.17 -2.93 3.99
N HIS A 95 2.69 -2.40 5.10
CA HIS A 95 3.75 -1.38 5.06
C HIS A 95 5.10 -1.94 4.64
N THR A 96 5.37 -3.22 4.89
CA THR A 96 6.54 -3.90 4.32
C THR A 96 6.42 -3.96 2.80
N CYS A 97 5.23 -4.22 2.24
CA CYS A 97 5.00 -4.12 0.80
C CYS A 97 5.22 -2.70 0.28
N HIS A 98 4.72 -1.67 0.96
CA HIS A 98 4.97 -0.27 0.60
C HIS A 98 6.46 0.10 0.63
N ALA A 99 7.18 -0.30 1.69
CA ALA A 99 8.61 -0.03 1.80
C ALA A 99 9.40 -0.78 0.71
N SER A 100 9.02 -2.03 0.43
CA SER A 100 9.66 -2.86 -0.61
C SER A 100 9.45 -2.28 -2.00
N SER A 101 8.23 -1.84 -2.33
CA SER A 101 7.96 -1.26 -3.65
C SER A 101 8.72 0.04 -3.88
N ALA A 102 8.96 0.83 -2.83
CA ALA A 102 9.79 2.04 -2.91
C ALA A 102 11.28 1.72 -3.00
N TYR A 103 11.81 0.90 -2.09
CA TYR A 103 13.24 0.64 -1.99
C TYR A 103 13.78 -0.11 -3.21
N PHE A 104 13.19 -1.27 -3.55
CA PHE A 104 13.70 -2.11 -4.63
C PHE A 104 13.54 -1.51 -6.02
N THR A 105 12.74 -0.45 -6.18
CA THR A 105 12.60 0.30 -7.45
C THR A 105 13.38 1.61 -7.48
N SER A 106 14.03 2.01 -6.37
CA SER A 106 14.73 3.30 -6.27
C SER A 106 16.11 3.33 -6.93
N GLY A 107 16.74 2.16 -7.10
CA GLY A 107 18.15 2.05 -7.51
C GLY A 107 19.16 2.42 -6.41
N PHE A 108 18.71 2.67 -5.17
CA PHE A 108 19.60 2.95 -4.05
C PHE A 108 20.28 1.68 -3.56
N LYS A 109 21.56 1.80 -3.21
CA LYS A 109 22.38 0.65 -2.74
C LYS A 109 22.99 0.88 -1.35
N LYS A 110 23.29 2.14 -1.04
CA LYS A 110 23.81 2.56 0.27
C LYS A 110 22.68 2.76 1.26
N ASP A 111 23.03 2.88 2.53
CA ASP A 111 22.12 3.21 3.62
C ASP A 111 21.17 4.35 3.24
N CYS A 112 19.88 4.05 3.29
CA CYS A 112 18.81 5.00 3.04
C CYS A 112 17.65 4.79 4.01
N LEU A 113 16.88 5.86 4.22
CA LEU A 113 15.65 5.81 4.99
C LEU A 113 14.46 5.61 4.06
N VAL A 114 13.62 4.62 4.36
CA VAL A 114 12.37 4.36 3.65
C VAL A 114 11.22 4.69 4.59
N LEU A 115 10.55 5.81 4.31
CA LEU A 115 9.39 6.31 5.05
C LEU A 115 8.11 5.97 4.28
N THR A 116 7.22 5.22 4.91
CA THR A 116 5.86 4.98 4.40
C THR A 116 4.87 5.74 5.25
N ILE A 117 3.95 6.47 4.63
CA ILE A 117 2.81 7.14 5.28
C ILE A 117 1.54 6.76 4.52
N ASP A 118 0.61 6.10 5.20
CA ASP A 118 -0.66 5.62 4.66
C ASP A 118 -1.79 5.92 5.66
N ALA A 119 -3.04 5.67 5.25
CA ALA A 119 -4.18 5.72 6.15
C ALA A 119 -4.11 4.57 7.18
N ALA A 120 -4.18 3.32 6.71
CA ALA A 120 -4.10 2.14 7.57
C ALA A 120 -3.72 0.87 6.80
N GLY A 121 -2.80 0.09 7.37
CA GLY A 121 -2.41 -1.23 6.91
C GLY A 121 -1.90 -2.07 8.07
N ASP A 122 -2.50 -3.24 8.29
CA ASP A 122 -2.14 -4.17 9.36
C ASP A 122 -2.01 -3.56 10.78
N GLY A 123 -2.80 -2.54 11.09
CA GLY A 123 -2.79 -1.82 12.37
C GLY A 123 -1.79 -0.67 12.45
N LEU A 124 -1.05 -0.42 11.37
CA LEU A 124 -0.09 0.67 11.24
C LEU A 124 -0.61 1.76 10.29
N SER A 125 -0.10 2.97 10.43
CA SER A 125 -0.29 4.07 9.47
C SER A 125 1.03 4.57 8.89
N MET A 126 2.14 4.37 9.61
CA MET A 126 3.45 4.84 9.17
C MET A 126 4.55 3.87 9.59
N THR A 127 5.60 3.79 8.78
CA THR A 127 6.83 3.07 9.13
C THR A 127 8.04 3.84 8.66
N LEU A 128 9.11 3.78 9.45
CA LEU A 128 10.44 4.25 9.08
C LEU A 128 11.37 3.04 9.10
N ASN A 129 12.07 2.82 8.00
CA ASN A 129 12.94 1.68 7.83
C ASN A 129 14.34 2.17 7.39
N LEU A 130 15.38 1.48 7.83
CA LEU A 130 16.72 1.59 7.28
C LEU A 130 16.86 0.52 6.20
N ALA A 131 17.38 0.88 5.03
CA ALA A 131 17.57 -0.07 3.94
C ALA A 131 18.91 0.10 3.21
N ASN A 132 19.53 -1.02 2.84
CA ASN A 132 20.73 -1.09 2.00
C ASN A 132 20.82 -2.45 1.26
N GLU A 133 21.79 -2.58 0.34
CA GLU A 133 21.93 -3.77 -0.53
C GLU A 133 22.30 -5.04 0.25
N GLU A 134 22.96 -4.90 1.41
CA GLU A 134 23.48 -6.01 2.21
C GLU A 134 22.43 -6.59 3.19
N GLU A 135 21.76 -5.72 3.95
CA GLU A 135 20.80 -6.10 4.99
C GLU A 135 19.33 -6.10 4.51
N GLY A 136 19.05 -5.56 3.33
CA GLY A 136 17.68 -5.38 2.86
C GLY A 136 16.96 -4.27 3.61
N ILE A 137 15.69 -4.50 4.02
CA ILE A 137 14.87 -3.50 4.72
C ILE A 137 14.70 -3.89 6.19
N LYS A 138 15.09 -3.00 7.10
CA LYS A 138 14.95 -3.17 8.55
C LYS A 138 14.07 -2.09 9.15
N ARG A 139 12.98 -2.49 9.82
CA ARG A 139 12.08 -1.55 10.51
C ARG A 139 12.75 -0.93 11.72
N MET A 140 12.82 0.40 11.74
CA MET A 140 13.37 1.18 12.85
C MET A 140 12.27 1.71 13.76
N TRP A 141 11.12 2.05 13.18
CA TRP A 141 10.00 2.65 13.91
C TRP A 141 8.68 2.49 13.15
N CYS A 142 7.56 2.52 13.86
CA CYS A 142 6.23 2.56 13.26
C CYS A 142 5.22 3.34 14.12
N SER A 143 4.13 3.80 13.50
CA SER A 143 2.97 4.38 14.17
C SER A 143 1.73 3.54 13.96
N SER A 144 0.85 3.51 14.96
CA SER A 144 -0.43 2.84 14.85
C SER A 144 -1.39 3.60 13.92
N SER A 145 -2.40 2.90 13.41
CA SER A 145 -3.46 3.53 12.60
C SER A 145 -4.29 4.56 13.36
N TYR A 146 -4.25 4.59 14.70
CA TYR A 146 -4.93 5.62 15.50
C TYR A 146 -4.34 7.02 15.31
N ASN A 147 -3.06 7.11 14.95
CA ASN A 147 -2.37 8.38 14.71
C ASN A 147 -2.12 8.61 13.20
N SER A 148 -3.12 8.27 12.38
CA SER A 148 -2.99 8.27 10.92
C SER A 148 -3.06 9.67 10.29
N LEU A 149 -1.93 10.14 9.77
CA LEU A 149 -1.92 11.39 8.99
C LEU A 149 -2.75 11.29 7.72
N GLY A 150 -2.87 10.08 7.14
CA GLY A 150 -3.75 9.81 6.02
C GLY A 150 -5.23 10.03 6.36
N ASP A 151 -5.71 9.50 7.48
CA ASP A 151 -7.09 9.68 7.92
C ASP A 151 -7.37 11.13 8.36
N PHE A 152 -6.38 11.81 8.94
CA PHE A 152 -6.47 13.24 9.22
C PHE A 152 -6.70 14.05 7.93
N TYR A 153 -5.88 13.81 6.90
CA TYR A 153 -6.01 14.50 5.61
C TYR A 153 -7.32 14.14 4.88
N ALA A 154 -7.79 12.90 5.02
CA ALA A 154 -9.10 12.45 4.54
C ALA A 154 -10.25 13.18 5.25
N SER A 155 -10.11 13.47 6.56
CA SER A 155 -11.08 14.24 7.35
C SER A 155 -11.13 15.71 6.91
N VAL A 156 -9.97 16.34 6.68
CA VAL A 156 -9.89 17.69 6.09
C VAL A 156 -10.54 17.71 4.70
N THR A 157 -10.27 16.69 3.88
CA THR A 157 -10.88 16.52 2.55
C THR A 157 -12.41 16.47 2.65
N LYS A 158 -12.95 15.76 3.64
CA LYS A 158 -14.41 15.71 3.91
C LYS A 158 -14.97 17.07 4.31
N ILE A 159 -14.31 17.78 5.23
CA ILE A 159 -14.76 19.09 5.74
C ILE A 159 -14.86 20.12 4.62
N LEU A 160 -13.93 20.07 3.66
CA LEU A 160 -13.92 20.94 2.48
C LEU A 160 -14.99 20.55 1.43
N GLY A 161 -15.85 19.56 1.71
CA GLY A 161 -16.91 19.11 0.81
C GLY A 161 -16.45 18.12 -0.27
N PHE A 162 -15.22 17.62 -0.20
CA PHE A 162 -14.70 16.62 -1.13
C PHE A 162 -14.97 15.19 -0.64
N LYS A 163 -14.71 14.21 -1.50
CA LYS A 163 -14.94 12.78 -1.22
C LYS A 163 -13.65 12.16 -0.68
N PRO A 164 -13.62 11.72 0.58
CA PRO A 164 -12.46 11.05 1.16
C PRO A 164 -12.09 9.77 0.39
N MET A 165 -10.81 9.39 0.47
CA MET A 165 -10.16 8.27 -0.23
C MET A 165 -10.18 8.38 -1.76
N LEU A 166 -10.50 9.55 -2.31
CA LEU A 166 -10.65 9.76 -3.76
C LEU A 166 -10.26 11.15 -4.24
N HIS A 167 -10.42 12.18 -3.42
CA HIS A 167 -10.26 13.59 -3.77
C HIS A 167 -9.13 14.30 -3.02
N GLU A 168 -8.32 13.59 -2.23
CA GLU A 168 -7.16 14.12 -1.50
C GLU A 168 -6.19 14.87 -2.45
N GLY A 169 -5.98 14.32 -3.66
CA GLY A 169 -5.18 14.98 -4.69
C GLY A 169 -5.76 16.31 -5.17
N LYS A 170 -7.10 16.47 -5.21
CA LYS A 170 -7.74 17.75 -5.56
C LYS A 170 -7.52 18.79 -4.48
N VAL A 171 -7.62 18.39 -3.20
CA VAL A 171 -7.34 19.26 -2.05
C VAL A 171 -5.87 19.67 -2.03
N MET A 172 -4.96 18.74 -2.34
CA MET A 172 -3.53 19.05 -2.48
C MET A 172 -3.30 20.08 -3.60
N SER A 173 -3.92 19.91 -4.77
CA SER A 173 -3.82 20.91 -5.85
C SER A 173 -4.34 22.29 -5.41
N LEU A 174 -5.47 22.35 -4.70
CA LEU A 174 -6.04 23.60 -4.18
C LEU A 174 -5.12 24.30 -3.18
N SER A 175 -4.32 23.54 -2.41
CA SER A 175 -3.40 24.11 -1.41
C SER A 175 -2.38 25.08 -2.02
N SER A 176 -2.05 24.93 -3.31
CA SER A 176 -1.14 25.83 -4.03
C SER A 176 -1.66 27.27 -4.19
N TYR A 177 -2.98 27.47 -4.10
CA TYR A 177 -3.63 28.78 -4.11
C TYR A 177 -3.87 29.34 -2.70
N GLY A 178 -3.62 28.53 -1.67
CA GLY A 178 -3.95 28.85 -0.29
C GLY A 178 -2.92 29.73 0.40
N ARG A 179 -3.31 30.26 1.56
CA ARG A 179 -2.39 30.81 2.57
C ARG A 179 -2.49 29.95 3.84
N PRO A 180 -1.43 29.83 4.64
CA PRO A 180 -1.42 29.02 5.86
C PRO A 180 -2.21 29.65 7.03
N THR A 181 -3.40 30.19 6.76
CA THR A 181 -4.24 30.93 7.73
C THR A 181 -4.61 30.10 8.97
N TYR A 182 -4.77 28.80 8.82
CA TYR A 182 -5.14 27.88 9.90
C TYR A 182 -3.95 27.07 10.44
N LEU A 183 -2.70 27.39 10.07
CA LEU A 183 -1.52 26.59 10.43
C LEU A 183 -1.39 26.41 11.95
N GLU A 184 -1.56 27.49 12.73
CA GLU A 184 -1.46 27.43 14.19
C GLU A 184 -2.59 26.62 14.83
N ALA A 185 -3.78 26.60 14.23
CA ALA A 185 -4.85 25.72 14.68
C ALA A 185 -4.53 24.25 14.36
N LEU A 186 -4.07 23.96 13.14
CA LEU A 186 -3.70 22.61 12.71
C LEU A 186 -2.52 22.04 13.51
N ARG A 187 -1.54 22.85 13.89
CA ARG A 187 -0.42 22.46 14.78
C ARG A 187 -0.88 21.99 16.16
N LYS A 188 -2.03 22.43 16.63
CA LYS A 188 -2.65 21.95 17.88
C LYS A 188 -3.42 20.65 17.71
N LEU A 189 -3.83 20.33 16.48
CA LEU A 189 -4.54 19.11 16.15
C LEU A 189 -3.60 17.97 15.75
N VAL A 190 -2.44 18.28 15.17
CA VAL A 190 -1.46 17.27 14.80
C VAL A 190 -0.06 17.77 15.10
N TRP A 191 0.67 17.04 15.94
CA TRP A 191 2.07 17.33 16.23
C TRP A 191 2.89 16.04 16.38
N PHE A 192 4.19 16.15 16.20
CA PHE A 192 5.13 15.07 16.46
C PHE A 192 5.64 15.19 17.90
N ASP A 193 5.32 14.18 18.72
CA ASP A 193 5.86 14.01 20.05
C ASP A 193 7.26 13.41 19.94
N ARG A 194 8.27 14.14 20.43
CA ARG A 194 9.67 13.73 20.34
C ARG A 194 10.06 12.66 21.36
N GLU A 195 9.38 12.61 22.50
CA GLU A 195 9.67 11.63 23.56
C GLU A 195 9.12 10.26 23.16
N GLU A 196 7.85 10.25 22.75
CA GLU A 196 7.15 9.06 22.24
C GLU A 196 7.52 8.70 20.80
N LYS A 197 8.25 9.62 20.13
CA LYS A 197 8.60 9.56 18.71
C LYS A 197 7.38 9.27 17.82
N SER A 198 6.22 9.84 18.12
CA SER A 198 4.97 9.51 17.43
C SER A 198 4.15 10.74 17.08
N LEU A 199 3.32 10.64 16.04
CA LEU A 199 2.30 11.66 15.78
C LEU A 199 1.20 11.57 16.83
N ARG A 200 0.73 12.72 17.29
CA ARG A 200 -0.32 12.87 18.31
C ARG A 200 -1.37 13.89 17.83
N GLY A 201 -2.53 13.87 18.50
CA GLY A 201 -3.66 14.77 18.26
C GLY A 201 -4.62 14.34 17.15
N ILE A 202 -4.28 13.30 16.38
CA ILE A 202 -5.06 12.82 15.23
C ILE A 202 -6.32 12.02 15.66
N GLY A 203 -6.36 11.50 16.89
CA GLY A 203 -7.36 10.52 17.33
C GLY A 203 -8.07 10.81 18.65
N VAL A 204 -8.26 12.09 19.02
CA VAL A 204 -8.97 12.50 20.25
C VAL A 204 -10.09 13.47 19.95
#